data_AF-A0A821CW80-F1
#
_entry.id   AF-A0A821CW80-F1
#
_cell.length_a   1.000
_cell.length_b   1.000
_cell.length_c   1.000
_cell.angle_alpha   90.00
_cell.angle_beta   90.00
_cell.angle_gamma   90.00
#
_symmetry.space_group_name_H-M   'P 1'
#
loop_
_entity.id
_entity.type
_entity.pdbx_description
1 polymer ?
#
loop_
_entity_poly.entity_id
_entity_poly.type
_entity_poly.pdbx_seq_one_letter_code
_entity_poly.pdbx_strand_id
1 'polypeptide(L)'
;MEVNMSTSFASSSNSRTFDPTALPPRWLDCPRKSTIIADKFIAFKTPLDDRYKEKIGVGQRWTCSMLVDSVKREQKNLGLIIDLTNTERFYKSDAEFKDKHIRYEKIRCRGHGETPSDEQIDRFIDICNDFLSMHPNDIIGVHCTHGFNRTGFLICAYLCREHDMSSNMQGGLELGGD
;
A
#
# COMPACT_ATOMS: atom_id res chain seq x y z
N MET A 1 -67.81 2.95 22.23
CA MET A 1 -67.31 2.31 21.00
C MET A 1 -66.21 3.19 20.46
N GLU A 2 -64.98 2.72 20.64
CA GLU A 2 -63.73 3.35 20.19
C GLU A 2 -63.62 3.32 18.66
N VAL A 3 -62.96 4.33 18.09
CA VAL A 3 -61.77 4.16 17.24
C VAL A 3 -61.09 5.52 17.05
N ASN A 4 -60.01 5.75 17.80
CA ASN A 4 -59.06 6.82 17.53
C ASN A 4 -57.91 6.21 16.72
N MET A 5 -57.81 6.58 15.44
CA MET A 5 -56.76 6.13 14.55
C MET A 5 -55.55 7.06 14.71
N SER A 6 -54.69 6.76 15.68
CA SER A 6 -53.39 7.41 15.83
C SER A 6 -52.41 6.78 14.84
N THR A 7 -52.13 7.49 13.75
CA THR A 7 -51.01 7.19 12.87
C THR A 7 -49.70 7.59 13.57
N SER A 8 -48.96 6.60 14.07
CA SER A 8 -47.60 6.82 14.54
C SER A 8 -46.66 6.90 13.34
N PHE A 9 -46.15 8.10 13.06
CA PHE A 9 -44.96 8.25 12.23
C PHE A 9 -43.75 7.82 13.07
N ALA A 10 -43.30 6.58 12.85
CA ALA A 10 -41.99 6.15 13.31
C ALA A 10 -40.92 6.94 12.55
N SER A 11 -40.28 7.89 13.22
CA SER A 11 -39.03 8.49 12.75
C SER A 11 -37.96 7.40 12.75
N SER A 12 -37.71 6.80 11.59
CA SER A 12 -36.55 5.93 11.38
C SER A 12 -35.29 6.79 11.42
N SER A 13 -34.70 6.91 12.60
CA SER A 13 -33.34 7.40 12.76
C SER A 13 -32.40 6.40 12.07
N ASN A 14 -32.04 6.72 10.81
CA ASN A 14 -31.12 5.92 10.02
C ASN A 14 -29.69 6.15 10.53
N SER A 15 -29.40 5.58 11.71
CA SER A 15 -28.05 5.42 12.23
C SER A 15 -27.32 4.45 11.30
N ARG A 16 -26.57 4.97 10.33
CA ARG A 16 -25.62 4.16 9.56
C ARG A 16 -24.60 3.63 10.55
N THR A 17 -24.76 2.39 10.98
CA THR A 17 -23.77 1.69 11.78
C THR A 17 -22.48 1.63 10.97
N PHE A 18 -21.39 2.14 11.56
CA PHE A 18 -20.07 2.04 10.94
C PHE A 18 -19.70 0.55 10.88
N ASP A 19 -19.64 0.00 9.67
CA ASP A 19 -19.13 -1.34 9.44
C ASP A 19 -17.59 -1.28 9.34
N PRO A 20 -16.85 -1.73 10.37
CA PRO A 20 -15.39 -1.66 10.39
C PRO A 20 -14.73 -2.54 9.31
N THR A 21 -15.51 -3.44 8.70
CA THR A 21 -15.10 -4.38 7.67
C THR A 21 -15.72 -4.05 6.31
N ALA A 22 -16.19 -2.82 6.11
CA ALA A 22 -16.62 -2.36 4.80
C ALA A 22 -15.44 -2.38 3.80
N LEU A 23 -15.63 -3.08 2.67
CA LEU A 23 -14.63 -3.16 1.61
C LEU A 23 -14.39 -1.77 1.01
N PRO A 24 -13.15 -1.43 0.62
CA PRO A 24 -12.92 -0.23 -0.15
C PRO A 24 -13.68 -0.31 -1.48
N PRO A 25 -14.27 0.81 -1.95
CA PRO A 25 -14.93 0.85 -3.26
C PRO A 25 -14.02 0.34 -4.36
N ARG A 26 -14.54 -0.51 -5.26
CA ARG A 26 -13.80 -1.11 -6.41
C ARG A 26 -12.60 -1.98 -6.03
N TRP A 27 -12.45 -2.36 -4.76
CA TRP A 27 -11.32 -3.21 -4.35
C TRP A 27 -11.38 -4.60 -5.01
N LEU A 28 -12.58 -5.15 -5.21
CA LEU A 28 -12.76 -6.47 -5.84
C LEU A 28 -12.34 -6.48 -7.31
N ASP A 29 -12.57 -5.38 -8.03
CA ASP A 29 -12.23 -5.22 -9.45
C ASP A 29 -10.75 -4.85 -9.66
N CYS A 30 -10.08 -4.39 -8.61
CA CYS A 30 -8.69 -3.99 -8.65
C CYS A 30 -7.77 -5.22 -8.78
N PRO A 31 -6.79 -5.22 -9.71
CA PRO A 31 -5.76 -6.26 -9.75
C PRO A 31 -5.00 -6.30 -8.43
N ARG A 32 -4.51 -7.50 -8.07
CA ARG A 32 -3.83 -7.72 -6.79
C ARG A 32 -2.51 -6.97 -6.70
N LYS A 33 -1.69 -7.06 -7.75
CA LYS A 33 -0.31 -6.56 -7.79
C LYS A 33 0.13 -6.26 -9.23
N SER A 34 1.22 -5.50 -9.35
CA SER A 34 1.99 -5.32 -10.58
C SER A 34 2.96 -6.49 -10.83
N THR A 35 3.68 -6.42 -11.93
CA THR A 35 4.99 -7.07 -12.09
C THR A 35 6.04 -6.37 -11.23
N ILE A 36 7.24 -6.97 -11.10
CA ILE A 36 8.38 -6.25 -10.52
C ILE A 36 8.73 -5.04 -11.38
N ILE A 37 9.00 -3.92 -10.73
CA ILE A 37 9.34 -2.62 -11.32
C ILE A 37 10.80 -2.34 -11.00
N ALA A 38 11.61 -2.12 -12.03
CA ALA A 38 13.03 -1.77 -11.94
C ALA A 38 13.84 -2.71 -11.02
N ASP A 39 13.49 -4.00 -11.00
CA ASP A 39 14.07 -5.03 -10.12
C ASP A 39 14.05 -4.74 -8.61
N LYS A 40 13.32 -3.71 -8.18
CA LYS A 40 13.31 -3.18 -6.80
C LYS A 40 11.93 -3.21 -6.16
N PHE A 41 10.88 -2.89 -6.93
CA PHE A 41 9.56 -2.61 -6.36
C PHE A 41 8.49 -3.58 -6.82
N ILE A 42 7.51 -3.82 -5.96
CA ILE A 42 6.21 -4.38 -6.36
C ILE A 42 5.08 -3.48 -5.84
N ALA A 43 4.24 -3.00 -6.75
CA ALA A 43 3.04 -2.24 -6.43
C ALA A 43 1.87 -3.20 -6.21
N PHE A 44 1.03 -2.98 -5.20
CA PHE A 44 -0.14 -3.83 -4.96
C PHE A 44 -1.30 -3.06 -4.32
N LYS A 45 -2.51 -3.63 -4.42
CA LYS A 45 -3.66 -3.15 -3.64
C LYS A 45 -3.56 -3.67 -2.20
N THR A 46 -4.12 -2.94 -1.25
CA THR A 46 -4.04 -3.33 0.17
C THR A 46 -4.57 -4.75 0.39
N PRO A 47 -3.82 -5.64 1.04
CA PRO A 47 -4.34 -6.94 1.48
C PRO A 47 -5.46 -6.76 2.50
N LEU A 48 -6.36 -7.74 2.57
CA LEU A 48 -7.43 -7.78 3.57
C LEU A 48 -7.30 -9.08 4.34
N ASP A 49 -7.29 -9.00 5.67
CA ASP A 49 -7.19 -10.17 6.54
C ASP A 49 -8.53 -10.90 6.70
N ASP A 50 -8.53 -11.95 7.51
CA ASP A 50 -9.67 -12.85 7.71
C ASP A 50 -10.93 -12.17 8.23
N ARG A 51 -10.83 -10.94 8.77
CA ARG A 51 -12.01 -10.15 9.17
C ARG A 51 -12.92 -9.82 7.97
N TYR A 52 -12.40 -9.88 6.75
CA TYR A 52 -13.14 -9.60 5.51
C TYR A 52 -13.58 -10.87 4.76
N LYS A 53 -13.23 -12.07 5.23
CA LYS A 53 -13.37 -13.33 4.45
C LYS A 53 -14.79 -13.67 4.03
N GLU A 54 -15.79 -13.28 4.83
CA GLU A 54 -17.22 -13.51 4.55
C GLU A 54 -17.76 -12.59 3.45
N LYS A 55 -17.02 -11.53 3.12
CA LYS A 55 -17.39 -10.55 2.08
C LYS A 55 -16.64 -10.73 0.77
N ILE A 56 -15.68 -11.65 0.73
CA ILE A 56 -14.77 -11.84 -0.40
C ILE A 56 -14.83 -13.31 -0.82
N GLY A 57 -15.28 -13.55 -2.06
CA GLY A 57 -15.25 -14.88 -2.64
C GLY A 57 -13.84 -15.47 -2.64
N VAL A 58 -13.73 -16.80 -2.45
CA VAL A 58 -12.44 -17.50 -2.28
C VAL A 58 -11.43 -17.14 -3.39
N GLY A 59 -11.89 -17.09 -4.65
CA GLY A 59 -11.05 -16.75 -5.81
C GLY A 59 -10.60 -15.29 -5.89
N GLN A 60 -11.17 -14.38 -5.09
CA GLN A 60 -10.85 -12.95 -5.06
C GLN A 60 -10.06 -12.52 -3.82
N ARG A 61 -9.82 -13.45 -2.88
CA ARG A 61 -9.04 -13.17 -1.66
C ARG A 61 -7.64 -12.66 -1.99
N TRP A 62 -7.14 -11.78 -1.13
CA TRP A 62 -5.80 -11.22 -1.23
C TRP A 62 -5.29 -10.87 0.17
N THR A 63 -4.47 -11.75 0.71
CA THR A 63 -3.90 -11.63 2.08
C THR A 63 -2.41 -11.31 2.00
N CYS A 64 -1.81 -10.91 3.13
CA CYS A 64 -0.37 -10.66 3.19
C CYS A 64 0.45 -11.93 2.89
N SER A 65 -0.02 -13.13 3.31
CA SER A 65 0.65 -14.38 2.92
C SER A 65 0.64 -14.59 1.41
N MET A 66 -0.50 -14.35 0.74
CA MET A 66 -0.58 -14.48 -0.73
C MET A 66 0.36 -13.51 -1.44
N LEU A 67 0.59 -12.31 -0.89
CA LEU A 67 1.59 -11.37 -1.39
C LEU A 67 2.99 -11.96 -1.28
N VAL A 68 3.41 -12.40 -0.08
CA VAL A 68 4.73 -12.99 0.14
C VAL A 68 4.96 -14.19 -0.78
N ASP A 69 4.00 -15.09 -0.88
CA ASP A 69 4.08 -16.28 -1.73
C ASP A 69 4.14 -15.91 -3.21
N SER A 70 3.48 -14.82 -3.61
CA SER A 70 3.56 -14.34 -4.99
C SER A 70 4.94 -13.82 -5.37
N VAL A 71 5.62 -13.12 -4.47
CA VAL A 71 6.99 -12.62 -4.68
C VAL A 71 7.99 -13.79 -4.69
N LYS A 72 7.82 -14.76 -3.78
CA LYS A 72 8.63 -15.99 -3.75
C LYS A 72 8.53 -16.80 -5.05
N ARG A 73 7.34 -16.90 -5.66
CA ARG A 73 7.16 -17.57 -6.96
C ARG A 73 7.89 -16.88 -8.11
N GLU A 74 8.20 -15.59 -7.97
CA GLU A 74 9.04 -14.83 -8.89
C GLU A 74 10.55 -14.95 -8.54
N GLN A 75 10.92 -15.89 -7.65
CA GLN A 75 12.30 -16.13 -7.19
C GLN A 75 12.94 -14.89 -6.55
N LYS A 76 12.12 -14.09 -5.85
CA LYS A 76 12.54 -12.90 -5.12
C LYS A 76 12.10 -13.00 -3.66
N ASN A 77 12.75 -12.21 -2.80
CA ASN A 77 12.35 -12.03 -1.41
C ASN A 77 11.65 -10.69 -1.24
N LEU A 78 10.57 -10.65 -0.47
CA LEU A 78 9.95 -9.39 -0.03
C LEU A 78 10.56 -9.04 1.32
N GLY A 79 11.33 -7.95 1.41
CA GLY A 79 12.02 -7.59 2.66
C GLY A 79 11.49 -6.32 3.33
N LEU A 80 10.76 -5.47 2.59
CA LEU A 80 10.15 -4.25 3.12
C LEU A 80 8.74 -4.08 2.56
N ILE A 81 7.81 -3.61 3.39
CA ILE A 81 6.49 -3.11 2.99
C ILE A 81 6.32 -1.67 3.43
N ILE A 82 5.93 -0.82 2.50
CA ILE A 82 5.54 0.58 2.73
C ILE A 82 4.03 0.72 2.51
N ASP A 83 3.29 0.92 3.60
CA ASP A 83 1.85 1.15 3.60
C ASP A 83 1.52 2.65 3.56
N LEU A 84 0.90 3.08 2.47
CA LEU A 84 0.51 4.46 2.20
C LEU A 84 -0.94 4.78 2.60
N THR A 85 -1.63 3.84 3.22
CA THR A 85 -3.02 4.03 3.65
C THR A 85 -3.09 4.87 4.93
N ASN A 86 -4.16 5.64 5.09
CA ASN A 86 -4.42 6.42 6.31
C ASN A 86 -5.31 5.66 7.31
N THR A 87 -5.07 4.35 7.47
CA THR A 87 -5.89 3.46 8.31
C THR A 87 -5.13 2.18 8.66
N GLU A 88 -5.58 1.46 9.68
CA GLU A 88 -5.01 0.18 10.15
C GLU A 88 -6.05 -0.95 10.18
N ARG A 89 -7.21 -0.71 9.55
CA ARG A 89 -8.33 -1.66 9.60
C ARG A 89 -8.21 -2.83 8.61
N PHE A 90 -7.28 -2.78 7.67
CA PHE A 90 -7.20 -3.73 6.56
C PHE A 90 -6.53 -5.05 6.95
N TYR A 91 -5.39 -4.96 7.63
CA TYR A 91 -4.65 -6.08 8.18
C TYR A 91 -3.85 -5.61 9.40
N LYS A 92 -3.32 -6.54 10.19
CA LYS A 92 -2.48 -6.24 11.36
C LYS A 92 -1.02 -6.52 11.02
N SER A 93 -0.24 -5.47 10.75
CA SER A 93 1.17 -5.58 10.31
C SER A 93 2.01 -6.46 11.23
N ASP A 94 1.88 -6.27 12.55
CA ASP A 94 2.70 -7.00 13.53
C ASP A 94 2.42 -8.50 13.50
N ALA A 95 1.16 -8.88 13.38
CA ALA A 95 0.77 -10.29 13.25
C ALA A 95 1.21 -10.90 11.91
N GLU A 96 1.28 -10.08 10.86
CA GLU A 96 1.58 -10.55 9.51
C GLU A 96 3.08 -10.67 9.23
N PHE A 97 3.93 -9.81 9.81
CA PHE A 97 5.30 -9.62 9.34
C PHE A 97 6.39 -9.83 10.39
N LYS A 98 6.06 -9.78 11.69
CA LYS A 98 7.06 -9.83 12.78
C LYS A 98 8.01 -11.02 12.70
N ASP A 99 7.50 -12.20 12.38
CA ASP A 99 8.29 -13.44 12.31
C ASP A 99 8.79 -13.78 10.90
N LYS A 100 8.53 -12.92 9.90
CA LYS A 100 8.86 -13.18 8.48
C LYS A 100 10.11 -12.43 8.01
N HIS A 101 10.81 -11.72 8.90
CA HIS A 101 11.92 -10.82 8.55
C HIS A 101 11.52 -9.77 7.49
N ILE A 102 10.25 -9.35 7.48
CA ILE A 102 9.75 -8.32 6.58
C ILE A 102 9.58 -7.04 7.40
N ARG A 103 10.36 -6.01 7.08
CA ARG A 103 10.19 -4.69 7.70
C ARG A 103 8.88 -4.07 7.22
N TYR A 104 8.20 -3.36 8.11
CA TYR A 104 6.96 -2.66 7.80
C TYR A 104 7.07 -1.19 8.19
N GLU A 105 6.78 -0.29 7.24
CA GLU A 105 6.79 1.15 7.41
C GLU A 105 5.46 1.73 6.95
N LYS A 106 4.94 2.73 7.67
CA LYS A 106 3.68 3.39 7.33
C LYS A 106 3.90 4.88 7.08
N ILE A 107 3.63 5.33 5.85
CA ILE A 107 3.66 6.74 5.46
C ILE A 107 2.21 7.18 5.24
N ARG A 108 1.63 7.88 6.21
CA ARG A 108 0.21 8.25 6.15
C ARG A 108 -0.03 9.38 5.13
N CYS A 109 -0.29 9.02 3.88
CA CYS A 109 -0.77 9.96 2.87
C CYS A 109 -2.23 10.33 3.14
N ARG A 110 -2.53 11.63 3.26
CA ARG A 110 -3.89 12.14 3.48
C ARG A 110 -4.80 11.77 2.29
N GLY A 111 -6.11 11.72 2.56
CA GLY A 111 -7.14 11.56 1.53
C GLY A 111 -7.41 12.87 0.79
N HIS A 112 -8.45 12.90 -0.06
CA HIS A 112 -8.95 14.08 -0.80
C HIS A 112 -8.27 14.44 -2.12
N GLY A 113 -7.53 13.51 -2.73
CA GLY A 113 -6.98 13.71 -4.07
C GLY A 113 -5.68 14.51 -4.13
N GLU A 114 -5.13 14.86 -2.97
CA GLU A 114 -3.79 15.45 -2.85
C GLU A 114 -2.71 14.41 -3.19
N THR A 115 -1.70 14.87 -3.92
CA THR A 115 -0.46 14.12 -4.14
C THR A 115 0.35 14.06 -2.84
N PRO A 116 1.25 13.07 -2.66
CA PRO A 116 2.19 13.08 -1.55
C PRO A 116 2.95 14.41 -1.45
N SER A 117 3.17 14.92 -0.24
CA SER A 117 3.98 16.13 -0.01
C SER A 117 5.47 15.84 -0.18
N ASP A 118 6.28 16.89 -0.35
CA ASP A 118 7.73 16.76 -0.44
C ASP A 118 8.33 15.99 0.75
N GLU A 119 7.86 16.26 1.98
CA GLU A 119 8.25 15.50 3.17
C GLU A 119 7.93 14.00 3.06
N GLN A 120 6.79 13.63 2.47
CA GLN A 120 6.43 12.22 2.27
C GLN A 120 7.27 11.57 1.18
N ILE A 121 7.62 12.33 0.14
CA ILE A 121 8.50 11.90 -0.94
C ILE A 121 9.90 11.65 -0.36
N ASP A 122 10.46 12.59 0.39
CA ASP A 122 11.76 12.46 1.06
C ASP A 122 11.76 11.27 2.01
N ARG A 123 10.75 11.15 2.87
CA ARG A 123 10.64 10.01 3.79
C ARG A 123 10.57 8.67 3.06
N PHE A 124 9.82 8.59 1.97
CA PHE A 124 9.73 7.38 1.15
C PHE A 124 11.10 7.01 0.58
N ILE A 125 11.83 7.98 0.06
CA ILE A 125 13.13 7.79 -0.57
C ILE A 125 14.19 7.38 0.46
N ASP A 126 14.21 8.02 1.62
CA ASP A 126 15.11 7.66 2.73
C ASP A 126 14.88 6.23 3.20
N ILE A 127 13.63 5.80 3.38
CA ILE A 127 13.28 4.43 3.76
C ILE A 127 13.78 3.44 2.70
N CYS A 128 13.58 3.74 1.42
CA CYS A 128 14.00 2.86 0.34
C CYS A 128 15.52 2.73 0.28
N ASN A 129 16.26 3.84 0.40
CA ASN A 129 17.71 3.85 0.35
C ASN A 129 18.34 3.16 1.55
N ASP A 130 17.84 3.42 2.76
CA ASP A 130 18.26 2.72 3.98
C ASP A 130 18.10 1.20 3.82
N PHE A 131 16.92 0.74 3.37
CA PHE A 131 16.68 -0.68 3.16
C PHE A 131 17.57 -1.29 2.07
N LEU A 132 17.64 -0.67 0.88
CA LEU A 132 18.39 -1.21 -0.26
C LEU A 132 19.91 -1.18 -0.06
N SER A 133 20.43 -0.32 0.81
CA SER A 133 21.85 -0.32 1.19
C SER A 133 22.27 -1.62 1.88
N MET A 134 21.35 -2.25 2.63
CA MET A 134 21.58 -3.51 3.36
C MET A 134 21.04 -4.73 2.59
N HIS A 135 19.98 -4.56 1.81
CA HIS A 135 19.26 -5.62 1.12
C HIS A 135 19.09 -5.35 -0.39
N PRO A 136 20.19 -5.25 -1.17
CA PRO A 136 20.16 -4.77 -2.56
C PRO A 136 19.38 -5.67 -3.53
N ASN A 137 19.15 -6.94 -3.17
CA ASN A 137 18.47 -7.93 -4.01
C ASN A 137 17.01 -8.19 -3.60
N ASP A 138 16.57 -7.65 -2.45
CA ASP A 138 15.22 -7.85 -1.93
C ASP A 138 14.26 -6.81 -2.50
N ILE A 139 12.98 -7.18 -2.56
CA ILE A 139 11.91 -6.36 -3.11
C ILE A 139 11.28 -5.51 -2.00
N ILE A 140 11.03 -4.24 -2.36
CA ILE A 140 10.18 -3.32 -1.61
C ILE A 140 8.75 -3.41 -2.13
N GLY A 141 7.85 -3.84 -1.27
CA GLY A 141 6.43 -3.79 -1.50
C GLY A 141 5.85 -2.42 -1.17
N VAL A 142 5.09 -1.82 -2.09
CA VAL A 142 4.41 -0.53 -1.86
C VAL A 142 2.94 -0.65 -2.17
N HIS A 143 2.08 -0.19 -1.25
CA HIS A 143 0.65 -0.13 -1.52
C HIS A 143 -0.01 1.11 -0.94
N CYS A 144 -1.05 1.56 -1.62
CA CYS A 144 -2.10 2.38 -1.03
C CYS A 144 -3.37 1.53 -0.92
N THR A 145 -4.56 2.11 -1.02
CA THR A 145 -5.80 1.30 -1.01
C THR A 145 -5.89 0.42 -2.26
N HIS A 146 -5.59 0.99 -3.43
CA HIS A 146 -5.74 0.32 -4.73
C HIS A 146 -4.42 0.06 -5.46
N GLY A 147 -3.29 0.60 -4.96
CA GLY A 147 -1.98 0.34 -5.56
C GLY A 147 -1.65 1.13 -6.83
N PHE A 148 -2.45 2.15 -7.18
CA PHE A 148 -2.23 2.96 -8.39
C PHE A 148 -1.64 4.34 -8.07
N ASN A 149 -2.45 5.33 -7.70
CA ASN A 149 -2.05 6.75 -7.71
C ASN A 149 -0.86 7.06 -6.79
N ARG A 150 -1.04 6.97 -5.47
CA ARG A 150 0.02 7.29 -4.48
C ARG A 150 1.20 6.33 -4.58
N THR A 151 0.91 5.06 -4.85
CA THR A 151 1.93 4.01 -5.02
C THR A 151 2.83 4.30 -6.21
N GLY A 152 2.24 4.51 -7.39
CA GLY A 152 2.97 4.83 -8.61
C GLY A 152 3.70 6.16 -8.51
N PHE A 153 3.07 7.18 -7.93
CA PHE A 153 3.69 8.49 -7.72
C PHE A 153 5.01 8.38 -6.93
N LEU A 154 4.99 7.72 -5.76
CA LEU A 154 6.19 7.60 -4.92
C LEU A 154 7.26 6.70 -5.55
N ILE A 155 6.88 5.61 -6.20
CA ILE A 155 7.82 4.77 -6.94
C ILE A 155 8.50 5.58 -8.07
N CYS A 156 7.73 6.33 -8.86
CA CYS A 156 8.28 7.16 -9.92
C CYS A 156 9.20 8.26 -9.36
N ALA A 157 8.81 8.93 -8.26
CA ALA A 157 9.64 9.94 -7.62
C ALA A 157 11.00 9.37 -7.16
N TYR A 158 11.00 8.17 -6.59
CA TYR A 158 12.25 7.47 -6.23
C TYR A 158 13.12 7.19 -7.45
N LEU A 159 12.55 6.60 -8.51
CA LEU A 159 13.29 6.26 -9.71
C LEU A 159 13.88 7.50 -10.40
N CYS A 160 13.13 8.60 -10.50
CA CYS A 160 13.65 9.86 -11.03
C CYS A 160 14.86 10.36 -10.22
N ARG A 161 14.75 10.38 -8.88
CA ARG A 161 15.85 10.83 -8.02
C ARG A 161 17.10 9.95 -8.15
N GLU A 162 16.94 8.63 -8.24
CA GLU A 162 18.07 7.71 -8.46
C GLU A 162 18.75 7.94 -9.83
N HIS A 163 17.95 8.17 -10.88
CA HIS A 163 18.47 8.46 -12.22
C HIS A 163 19.25 9.80 -12.25
N ASP A 164 18.77 10.83 -11.57
CA ASP A 164 19.47 12.12 -11.48
C ASP A 164 20.80 11.99 -10.73
N MET A 165 20.83 11.22 -9.63
CA MET A 165 22.06 10.97 -8.85
C MET A 165 23.11 10.20 -9.65
N SER A 166 22.69 9.18 -10.40
CA SER A 166 23.62 8.41 -11.26
C SER A 166 24.18 9.24 -12.42
N SER A 167 23.37 10.11 -13.02
CA SER A 167 23.79 11.01 -14.10
C SER A 167 24.79 12.05 -13.61
N ASN A 168 24.59 12.62 -12.42
CA ASN A 168 25.51 13.58 -11.81
C ASN A 168 26.86 12.94 -11.42
N MET A 169 26.86 11.66 -11.02
CA MET A 169 28.10 10.94 -10.69
C MET A 169 28.94 10.63 -11.95
N GLN A 170 28.31 10.46 -13.12
CA GLN A 170 29.00 10.28 -14.39
C GLN A 170 29.57 11.60 -14.94
N GLY A 171 28.90 12.74 -14.75
CA GLY A 171 29.39 14.06 -15.16
C GLY A 171 30.54 14.61 -14.29
N GLY A 172 30.75 14.09 -13.09
CA GLY A 172 31.81 14.52 -12.17
C GLY A 172 33.20 13.92 -12.44
N LEU A 173 33.34 12.99 -13.40
CA LEU A 173 34.60 12.33 -13.73
C LEU A 173 35.39 12.99 -14.87
N GLU A 174 34.91 14.09 -15.46
CA GLU A 174 35.54 14.73 -16.63
C GLU A 174 36.23 16.10 -16.39
N LEU A 175 36.34 16.59 -15.15
CA LEU A 175 36.93 17.93 -14.88
C LEU A 175 38.22 17.91 -14.03
N GLY A 176 39.10 16.96 -14.31
CA GLY A 176 40.41 16.83 -13.64
C GLY A 176 41.57 16.58 -14.60
N GLY A 177 41.61 17.28 -15.73
CA GLY A 177 42.72 17.24 -16.69
C GLY A 177 43.09 18.64 -17.17
N ASP A 178 44.37 18.95 -16.97
CA ASP A 178 45.18 20.13 -17.34
C ASP A 178 45.10 21.40 -16.48
#